data_AF-A0A5Q4DHC4-F1
#
_entry.id   AF-A0A5Q4DHC4-F1
#
_cell.length_a   1.000
_cell.length_b   1.000
_cell.length_c   1.000
_cell.angle_alpha   90.00
_cell.angle_beta   90.00
_cell.angle_gamma   90.00
#
_symmetry.space_group_name_H-M   'P 1'
#
loop_
_entity.id
_entity.type
_entity.pdbx_description
1 polymer ?
#
loop_
_entity_poly.entity_id
_entity_poly.type
_entity_poly.pdbx_seq_one_letter_code
_entity_poly.pdbx_strand_id
1 'polypeptide(L)'
;MIQTNPVHPLFRSPSGRSLPLYLGTLLVVGASALLGGCGDAGEAEATDATAAAPANPNEAFLANLSAACGQAFSGVVTEAPEGDPYFTPGAELVLEFRVCSPDEVSVPVWAGDNGSRTWVFTRTGGGIDLRHDHRHSDGRSEPSTFYGAFVADPPVATEAPSANRHEFKRVNDEGMTTGWVVEIIPGERYTYGTQRDGVWRHRFDFDLSEAVPSPGDPWGHPPVGQTAEIAPAQAAFLDNLAQQCGQAFAGRLTVVPEGSATFTGDEDLIVHFRECGDDRLKLPFHADDDHSRTWIFTRTTAGIDLRHDHRLENGHPDPASTWYGAHTQDVGTPNRQEFLREELRDGVVTGWRVEILPGERYTYGTIRDGEWSFRADFDLSDPIETPRAPWGH
;
A
#
# COMPACT_ATOMS: atom_id res chain seq x y z
N MET A 1 4.90 56.17 29.94
CA MET A 1 5.42 55.91 31.29
C MET A 1 5.30 54.40 31.50
N ILE A 2 6.42 53.74 31.79
CA ILE A 2 6.54 52.31 32.21
C ILE A 2 6.32 51.28 31.08
N GLN A 3 7.19 50.32 30.77
CA GLN A 3 8.61 50.04 31.07
C GLN A 3 9.02 48.98 30.01
N THR A 4 10.09 49.25 29.28
CA THR A 4 10.82 48.26 28.47
C THR A 4 11.85 47.58 29.36
N ASN A 5 12.04 46.26 29.23
CA ASN A 5 13.31 45.63 29.63
C ASN A 5 13.72 44.53 28.64
N PRO A 6 15.01 44.50 28.23
CA PRO A 6 15.54 43.60 27.20
C PRO A 6 16.22 42.36 27.81
N VAL A 7 16.34 41.27 27.06
CA VAL A 7 17.24 40.15 27.41
C VAL A 7 17.90 39.58 26.14
N HIS A 8 19.20 39.83 25.99
CA HIS A 8 20.22 38.97 25.38
C HIS A 8 21.57 39.49 25.90
N PRO A 9 22.56 38.61 26.22
CA PRO A 9 23.42 38.09 25.15
C PRO A 9 24.00 36.67 25.35
N LEU A 10 24.19 36.01 24.20
CA LEU A 10 25.40 35.31 23.70
C LEU A 10 26.33 34.63 24.73
N PHE A 11 26.39 33.30 24.67
CA PHE A 11 27.51 32.50 25.19
C PHE A 11 28.40 31.97 24.07
N ARG A 12 29.70 32.06 24.35
CA ARG A 12 30.89 31.83 23.52
C ARG A 12 31.15 30.36 23.17
N SER A 13 31.66 30.12 21.96
CA SER A 13 32.55 28.99 21.62
C SER A 13 33.95 29.15 22.24
N PRO A 14 34.67 28.04 22.44
CA PRO A 14 36.12 28.03 22.34
C PRO A 14 36.59 27.17 21.16
N SER A 15 37.34 27.81 20.28
CA SER A 15 38.21 27.21 19.27
C SER A 15 39.51 26.69 19.88
N GLY A 16 40.04 25.60 19.33
CA GLY A 16 41.49 25.40 19.21
C GLY A 16 42.01 24.03 19.61
N ARG A 17 42.53 23.28 18.63
CA ARG A 17 43.94 22.86 18.58
C ARG A 17 44.27 22.12 17.28
N SER A 18 45.42 22.46 16.72
CA SER A 18 45.98 22.00 15.45
C SER A 18 47.30 21.26 15.69
N LEU A 19 47.55 20.24 14.84
CA LEU A 19 48.86 19.69 14.37
C LEU A 19 49.77 18.93 15.37
N PRO A 20 50.65 17.99 14.92
CA PRO A 20 51.51 17.99 13.70
C PRO A 20 51.39 16.72 12.83
N LEU A 21 51.73 16.65 11.52
CA LEU A 21 52.91 17.02 10.71
C LEU A 21 54.16 16.17 11.03
N TYR A 22 54.32 15.05 10.32
CA TYR A 22 55.59 14.33 10.18
C TYR A 22 56.19 14.63 8.81
N LEU A 23 57.46 15.05 8.86
CA LEU A 23 58.34 15.40 7.76
C LEU A 23 59.31 14.24 7.51
N GLY A 24 59.62 13.97 6.24
CA GLY A 24 60.93 13.47 5.81
C GLY A 24 60.90 12.28 4.86
N THR A 25 61.75 12.13 3.84
CA THR A 25 62.88 12.92 3.34
C THR A 25 63.32 12.28 1.99
N LEU A 26 63.70 13.14 1.03
CA LEU A 26 64.55 12.98 -0.19
C LEU A 26 64.39 11.82 -1.22
N LEU A 27 63.97 12.22 -2.42
CA LEU A 27 64.76 12.37 -3.67
C LEU A 27 65.87 11.37 -4.01
N VAL A 28 65.69 10.64 -5.12
CA VAL A 28 66.76 10.33 -6.09
C VAL A 28 66.25 10.63 -7.50
N VAL A 29 67.01 11.47 -8.21
CA VAL A 29 66.85 11.83 -9.62
C VAL A 29 67.38 10.70 -10.49
N GLY A 30 66.58 10.25 -11.46
CA GLY A 30 67.01 9.40 -12.57
C GLY A 30 66.34 9.87 -13.85
N ALA A 31 67.02 10.75 -14.60
CA ALA A 31 66.60 11.16 -15.94
C ALA A 31 67.03 10.10 -16.97
N SER A 32 66.10 9.61 -17.77
CA SER A 32 66.37 8.98 -19.07
C SER A 32 65.17 9.22 -19.97
N ALA A 33 65.46 9.72 -21.16
CA ALA A 33 64.50 10.19 -22.14
C ALA A 33 64.23 9.15 -23.24
N LEU A 34 63.07 9.32 -23.88
CA LEU A 34 62.64 8.85 -25.20
C LEU A 34 62.08 7.41 -25.28
N LEU A 35 60.78 7.26 -25.54
CA LEU A 35 60.18 7.19 -26.87
C LEU A 35 58.65 7.11 -26.77
N GLY A 36 57.96 7.74 -27.72
CA GLY A 36 56.51 7.93 -27.71
C GLY A 36 55.69 6.66 -27.87
N GLY A 37 54.51 6.69 -27.25
CA GLY A 37 53.39 5.81 -27.53
C GLY A 37 52.14 6.49 -26.99
N CYS A 38 51.26 6.94 -27.90
CA CYS A 38 49.92 7.37 -27.56
C CYS A 38 49.16 6.16 -26.99
N GLY A 39 48.83 6.21 -25.71
CA GLY A 39 47.90 5.31 -25.06
C GLY A 39 46.75 6.16 -24.52
N ASP A 40 45.57 5.93 -25.08
CA ASP A 40 44.32 6.62 -24.78
C ASP A 40 44.04 6.64 -23.27
N ALA A 41 43.52 7.78 -22.82
CA ALA A 41 42.93 7.88 -21.51
C ALA A 41 41.73 6.93 -21.46
N GLY A 42 41.73 5.99 -20.51
CA GLY A 42 40.57 5.15 -20.25
C GLY A 42 39.38 6.03 -19.85
N GLU A 43 38.47 6.23 -20.80
CA GLU A 43 37.13 6.70 -20.55
C GLU A 43 36.44 5.74 -19.57
N ALA A 44 35.95 6.29 -18.47
CA ALA A 44 35.01 5.60 -17.60
C ALA A 44 33.73 5.38 -18.42
N GLU A 45 33.48 4.13 -18.83
CA GLU A 45 32.18 3.73 -19.36
C GLU A 45 31.13 3.91 -18.26
N ALA A 46 30.33 4.97 -18.40
CA ALA A 46 29.04 5.05 -17.76
C ALA A 46 28.18 3.91 -18.32
N THR A 47 27.90 2.91 -17.49
CA THR A 47 26.89 1.91 -17.82
C THR A 47 25.54 2.62 -17.77
N ASP A 48 25.08 3.07 -18.93
CA ASP A 48 23.70 3.44 -19.16
C ASP A 48 22.86 2.15 -19.04
N ALA A 49 22.30 1.94 -17.86
CA ALA A 49 21.37 0.85 -17.62
C ALA A 49 20.06 1.21 -18.33
N THR A 50 19.98 0.87 -19.61
CA THR A 50 18.72 0.82 -20.33
C THR A 50 17.86 -0.24 -19.64
N ALA A 51 16.86 0.21 -18.87
CA ALA A 51 15.89 -0.67 -18.26
C ALA A 51 15.27 -1.56 -19.36
N ALA A 52 15.33 -2.88 -19.18
CA ALA A 52 14.76 -3.83 -20.13
C ALA A 52 13.26 -3.54 -20.31
N ALA A 53 12.76 -3.68 -21.55
CA ALA A 53 11.34 -3.53 -21.84
C ALA A 53 10.50 -4.51 -21.00
N PRO A 54 9.31 -4.09 -20.50
CA PRO A 54 8.47 -4.91 -19.64
C PRO A 54 8.07 -6.22 -20.32
N ALA A 55 8.12 -7.33 -19.58
CA ALA A 55 7.98 -8.70 -20.12
C ALA A 55 6.52 -9.04 -20.48
N ASN A 56 5.54 -8.32 -19.94
CA ASN A 56 4.13 -8.45 -20.30
C ASN A 56 3.38 -7.10 -20.23
N PRO A 57 2.17 -7.00 -20.83
CA PRO A 57 1.44 -5.73 -20.86
C PRO A 57 1.00 -5.19 -19.49
N ASN A 58 0.84 -6.03 -18.47
CA ASN A 58 0.50 -5.58 -17.10
C ASN A 58 1.70 -4.88 -16.44
N GLU A 59 2.92 -5.38 -16.66
CA GLU A 59 4.16 -4.69 -16.26
C GLU A 59 4.32 -3.37 -17.01
N ALA A 60 4.01 -3.36 -18.30
CA ALA A 60 4.05 -2.15 -19.12
C ALA A 60 3.08 -1.07 -18.61
N PHE A 61 1.93 -1.47 -18.08
CA PHE A 61 1.00 -0.55 -17.45
C PHE A 61 1.57 0.12 -16.21
N LEU A 62 2.04 -0.67 -15.23
CA LEU A 62 2.60 -0.11 -14.00
C LEU A 62 3.85 0.71 -14.28
N ALA A 63 4.67 0.30 -15.27
CA ALA A 63 5.82 1.09 -15.72
C ALA A 63 5.40 2.45 -16.29
N ASN A 64 4.33 2.51 -17.08
CA ASN A 64 3.79 3.77 -17.59
C ASN A 64 3.30 4.69 -16.46
N LEU A 65 2.58 4.15 -15.46
CA LEU A 65 2.16 4.93 -14.30
C LEU A 65 3.38 5.42 -13.50
N SER A 66 4.37 4.55 -13.33
CA SER A 66 5.61 4.84 -12.57
C SER A 66 6.54 5.83 -13.28
N ALA A 67 6.37 6.07 -14.58
CA ALA A 67 7.22 6.99 -15.33
C ALA A 67 7.18 8.43 -14.79
N ALA A 68 6.08 8.81 -14.12
CA ALA A 68 5.90 10.12 -13.51
C ALA A 68 5.95 10.07 -11.97
N CYS A 69 6.65 9.08 -11.40
CA CYS A 69 6.71 8.90 -9.95
C CYS A 69 7.25 10.15 -9.22
N GLY A 70 6.62 10.49 -8.10
CA GLY A 70 6.89 11.69 -7.30
C GLY A 70 6.41 13.00 -7.93
N GLN A 71 5.78 12.96 -9.11
CA GLN A 71 5.23 14.14 -9.77
C GLN A 71 3.72 14.24 -9.55
N ALA A 72 3.26 15.48 -9.37
CA ALA A 72 1.85 15.83 -9.30
C ALA A 72 1.41 16.59 -10.54
N PHE A 73 0.13 16.43 -10.91
CA PHE A 73 -0.44 16.98 -12.14
C PHE A 73 -1.83 17.52 -11.89
N SER A 74 -2.12 18.68 -12.50
CA SER A 74 -3.47 19.25 -12.45
C SER A 74 -4.42 18.46 -13.33
N GLY A 75 -5.69 18.45 -12.93
CA GLY A 75 -6.75 17.83 -13.69
C GLY A 75 -8.08 18.48 -13.43
N VAL A 76 -9.09 17.98 -14.13
CA VAL A 76 -10.44 18.53 -14.10
C VAL A 76 -11.47 17.41 -14.22
N VAL A 77 -12.59 17.56 -13.51
CA VAL A 77 -13.78 16.76 -13.74
C VAL A 77 -14.38 17.15 -15.09
N THR A 78 -14.34 16.27 -16.08
CA THR A 78 -14.88 16.53 -17.43
C THR A 78 -16.32 16.02 -17.59
N GLU A 79 -16.67 14.93 -16.89
CA GLU A 79 -18.02 14.37 -16.90
C GLU A 79 -18.41 13.97 -15.47
N ALA A 80 -19.63 14.28 -15.05
CA ALA A 80 -20.26 13.77 -13.85
C ALA A 80 -21.79 13.87 -14.00
N PRO A 81 -22.57 13.01 -13.32
CA PRO A 81 -24.03 13.10 -13.36
C PRO A 81 -24.54 14.45 -12.83
N GLU A 82 -25.65 14.93 -13.37
CA GLU A 82 -26.31 16.13 -12.83
C GLU A 82 -26.71 15.90 -11.37
N GLY A 83 -26.36 16.86 -10.50
CA GLY A 83 -26.65 16.79 -9.06
C GLY A 83 -25.78 15.81 -8.29
N ASP A 84 -24.67 15.33 -8.86
CA ASP A 84 -23.70 14.51 -8.13
C ASP A 84 -23.18 15.27 -6.89
N PRO A 85 -23.23 14.65 -5.69
CA PRO A 85 -22.89 15.34 -4.45
C PRO A 85 -21.38 15.47 -4.22
N TYR A 86 -20.54 14.81 -5.02
CA TYR A 86 -19.09 14.76 -4.85
C TYR A 86 -18.34 15.50 -5.94
N PHE A 87 -18.82 15.42 -7.19
CA PHE A 87 -18.12 15.96 -8.34
C PHE A 87 -19.01 16.89 -9.16
N THR A 88 -18.43 18.01 -9.60
CA THR A 88 -19.09 18.95 -10.51
C THR A 88 -18.18 19.13 -11.72
N PRO A 89 -18.69 19.04 -12.96
CA PRO A 89 -17.88 19.30 -14.15
C PRO A 89 -17.19 20.68 -14.06
N GLY A 90 -15.90 20.72 -14.39
CA GLY A 90 -15.04 21.89 -14.24
C GLY A 90 -14.36 22.03 -12.88
N ALA A 91 -14.68 21.19 -11.89
CA ALA A 91 -13.95 21.18 -10.61
C ALA A 91 -12.49 20.76 -10.82
N GLU A 92 -11.58 21.52 -10.24
CA GLU A 92 -10.13 21.28 -10.30
C GLU A 92 -9.74 20.11 -9.39
N LEU A 93 -8.83 19.29 -9.89
CA LEU A 93 -8.24 18.15 -9.20
C LEU A 93 -6.72 18.23 -9.30
N VAL A 94 -6.04 17.56 -8.39
CA VAL A 94 -4.62 17.23 -8.52
C VAL A 94 -4.45 15.75 -8.26
N LEU A 95 -3.67 15.04 -9.06
CA LEU A 95 -3.19 13.70 -8.72
C LEU A 95 -1.68 13.74 -8.46
N GLU A 96 -1.16 12.73 -7.77
CA GLU A 96 0.28 12.50 -7.63
C GLU A 96 0.56 11.01 -7.80
N PHE A 97 1.55 10.64 -8.62
CA PHE A 97 2.02 9.25 -8.68
C PHE A 97 3.01 9.04 -7.53
N ARG A 98 2.52 8.57 -6.39
CA ARG A 98 3.22 8.74 -5.11
C ARG A 98 4.10 7.54 -4.73
N VAL A 99 3.51 6.35 -4.68
CA VAL A 99 4.25 5.09 -4.43
C VAL A 99 4.34 4.37 -5.75
N CYS A 100 5.56 4.02 -6.17
CA CYS A 100 5.77 3.31 -7.42
C CYS A 100 6.79 2.20 -7.21
N SER A 101 6.32 0.97 -7.30
CA SER A 101 7.12 -0.25 -7.25
C SER A 101 6.72 -1.16 -8.42
N PRO A 102 7.51 -2.21 -8.71
CA PRO A 102 7.14 -3.18 -9.72
C PRO A 102 5.78 -3.87 -9.48
N ASP A 103 5.31 -3.89 -8.23
CA ASP A 103 4.12 -4.63 -7.81
C ASP A 103 2.95 -3.74 -7.39
N GLU A 104 3.19 -2.47 -7.09
CA GLU A 104 2.16 -1.54 -6.60
C GLU A 104 2.46 -0.12 -7.06
N VAL A 105 1.44 0.56 -7.59
CA VAL A 105 1.42 2.00 -7.82
C VAL A 105 0.24 2.61 -7.08
N SER A 106 0.50 3.59 -6.20
CA SER A 106 -0.53 4.36 -5.50
C SER A 106 -0.59 5.80 -6.00
N VAL A 107 -1.79 6.22 -6.40
CA VAL A 107 -2.09 7.52 -7.01
C VAL A 107 -3.14 8.25 -6.17
N PRO A 108 -2.73 9.02 -5.14
CA PRO A 108 -3.64 9.92 -4.44
C PRO A 108 -4.20 11.03 -5.33
N VAL A 109 -5.41 11.47 -5.02
CA VAL A 109 -6.14 12.49 -5.75
C VAL A 109 -6.78 13.48 -4.77
N TRP A 110 -6.54 14.76 -5.02
CA TRP A 110 -7.04 15.88 -4.24
C TRP A 110 -8.12 16.64 -5.00
N ALA A 111 -9.18 17.01 -4.29
CA ALA A 111 -10.16 17.99 -4.72
C ALA A 111 -10.10 19.18 -3.75
N GLY A 112 -9.40 20.25 -4.12
CA GLY A 112 -8.95 21.27 -3.17
C GLY A 112 -8.07 20.63 -2.07
N ASP A 113 -8.38 20.90 -0.80
CA ASP A 113 -7.63 20.35 0.34
C ASP A 113 -8.04 18.90 0.70
N ASN A 114 -9.00 18.32 -0.02
CA ASN A 114 -9.52 16.99 0.30
C ASN A 114 -8.69 15.89 -0.38
N GLY A 115 -7.72 15.34 0.37
CA GLY A 115 -6.85 14.23 -0.03
C GLY A 115 -7.32 12.85 0.44
N SER A 116 -8.63 12.62 0.51
CA SER A 116 -9.22 11.36 1.00
C SER A 116 -9.08 10.15 0.07
N ARG A 117 -8.76 10.36 -1.22
CA ARG A 117 -8.84 9.29 -2.23
C ARG A 117 -7.47 8.89 -2.73
N THR A 118 -7.21 7.59 -2.77
CA THR A 118 -6.05 7.01 -3.42
C THR A 118 -6.47 5.84 -4.30
N TRP A 119 -6.07 5.87 -5.56
CA TRP A 119 -6.18 4.70 -6.44
C TRP A 119 -4.93 3.84 -6.27
N VAL A 120 -5.12 2.57 -5.95
CA VAL A 120 -4.05 1.60 -5.72
C VAL A 120 -4.13 0.55 -6.82
N PHE A 121 -3.07 0.42 -7.59
CA PHE A 121 -2.92 -0.58 -8.65
C PHE A 121 -1.90 -1.61 -8.21
N THR A 122 -2.31 -2.86 -8.00
CA THR A 122 -1.43 -3.94 -7.55
C THR A 122 -1.32 -5.01 -8.63
N ARG A 123 -0.10 -5.39 -9.01
CA ARG A 123 0.13 -6.57 -9.86
C ARG A 123 -0.03 -7.82 -9.00
N THR A 124 -0.95 -8.69 -9.39
CA THR A 124 -1.25 -9.90 -8.62
C THR A 124 -2.04 -10.90 -9.46
N GLY A 125 -1.97 -12.20 -9.16
CA GLY A 125 -2.78 -13.22 -9.86
C GLY A 125 -2.63 -13.20 -11.39
N GLY A 126 -1.48 -12.76 -11.92
CA GLY A 126 -1.25 -12.61 -13.37
C GLY A 126 -1.85 -11.36 -14.03
N GLY A 127 -2.55 -10.51 -13.26
CA GLY A 127 -3.25 -9.30 -13.72
C GLY A 127 -2.95 -8.06 -12.89
N ILE A 128 -3.85 -7.08 -13.00
CA ILE A 128 -3.85 -5.86 -12.18
C ILE A 128 -5.14 -5.82 -11.34
N ASP A 129 -4.99 -5.59 -10.05
CA ASP A 129 -6.07 -5.29 -9.11
C ASP A 129 -6.11 -3.78 -8.86
N LEU A 130 -7.27 -3.17 -9.12
CA LEU A 130 -7.53 -1.75 -8.80
C LEU A 130 -8.36 -1.68 -7.52
N ARG A 131 -7.87 -0.90 -6.55
CA ARG A 131 -8.56 -0.61 -5.29
C ARG A 131 -8.61 0.89 -5.04
N HIS A 132 -9.68 1.35 -4.41
CA HIS A 132 -9.85 2.74 -4.00
C HIS A 132 -9.72 2.85 -2.49
N ASP A 133 -8.61 3.37 -1.99
CA ASP A 133 -8.47 3.67 -0.57
C ASP A 133 -9.10 5.03 -0.28
N HIS A 134 -10.21 5.00 0.47
CA HIS A 134 -10.95 6.15 0.95
C HIS A 134 -10.75 6.33 2.46
N ARG A 135 -10.44 7.56 2.84
CA ARG A 135 -10.02 7.92 4.20
C ARG A 135 -10.78 9.14 4.71
N HIS A 136 -11.12 9.12 5.99
CA HIS A 136 -11.54 10.31 6.72
C HIS A 136 -10.36 11.28 6.88
N SER A 137 -10.63 12.54 7.21
CA SER A 137 -9.59 13.56 7.40
C SER A 137 -8.65 13.30 8.57
N ASP A 138 -9.02 12.40 9.48
CA ASP A 138 -8.14 11.93 10.56
C ASP A 138 -7.24 10.76 10.15
N GLY A 139 -7.35 10.29 8.90
CA GLY A 139 -6.56 9.20 8.32
C GLY A 139 -7.12 7.80 8.53
N ARG A 140 -8.22 7.64 9.27
CA ARG A 140 -8.92 6.34 9.38
C ARG A 140 -9.64 6.03 8.08
N SER A 141 -9.77 4.75 7.77
CA SER A 141 -10.51 4.31 6.58
C SER A 141 -12.01 4.59 6.69
N GLU A 142 -12.60 5.03 5.58
CA GLU A 142 -14.06 5.10 5.45
C GLU A 142 -14.67 3.68 5.40
N PRO A 143 -15.98 3.50 5.70
CA PRO A 143 -16.64 2.19 5.59
C PRO A 143 -16.62 1.63 4.16
N SER A 144 -16.79 2.49 3.16
CA SER A 144 -16.75 2.15 1.74
C SER A 144 -15.37 2.44 1.15
N THR A 145 -14.39 1.62 1.51
CA THR A 145 -13.00 1.71 1.05
C THR A 145 -12.52 0.38 0.44
N PHE A 146 -11.39 0.39 -0.26
CA PHE A 146 -10.76 -0.71 -0.98
C PHE A 146 -11.69 -1.48 -1.93
N TYR A 147 -12.73 -0.81 -2.43
CA TYR A 147 -13.57 -1.34 -3.51
C TYR A 147 -12.85 -1.23 -4.86
N GLY A 148 -13.25 -2.10 -5.79
CA GLY A 148 -12.74 -2.07 -7.15
C GLY A 148 -12.87 -3.41 -7.86
N ALA A 149 -11.95 -3.68 -8.78
CA ALA A 149 -11.98 -4.88 -9.59
C ALA A 149 -10.59 -5.31 -10.04
N PHE A 150 -10.49 -6.61 -10.28
CA PHE A 150 -9.32 -7.27 -10.84
C PHE A 150 -9.56 -7.58 -12.32
N VAL A 151 -8.50 -7.45 -13.12
CA VAL A 151 -8.50 -7.85 -14.53
C VAL A 151 -7.23 -8.64 -14.80
N ALA A 152 -7.39 -9.87 -15.28
CA ALA A 152 -6.29 -10.71 -15.75
C ALA A 152 -5.87 -10.36 -17.19
N ASP A 153 -6.84 -9.96 -18.02
CA ASP A 153 -6.59 -9.65 -19.42
C ASP A 153 -5.69 -8.42 -19.56
N PRO A 154 -4.67 -8.48 -20.44
CA PRO A 154 -3.73 -7.38 -20.60
C PRO A 154 -4.44 -6.11 -21.10
N PRO A 155 -3.88 -4.92 -20.81
CA PRO A 155 -4.31 -3.69 -21.46
C PRO A 155 -4.39 -3.83 -22.96
N VAL A 156 -5.25 -3.01 -23.56
CA VAL A 156 -5.08 -2.67 -24.97
C VAL A 156 -3.84 -1.75 -25.05
N ALA A 157 -2.67 -2.35 -25.25
CA ALA A 157 -1.36 -1.69 -25.36
C ALA A 157 -0.51 -2.39 -26.43
N THR A 158 0.22 -1.62 -27.24
CA THR A 158 1.07 -2.14 -28.34
C THR A 158 2.56 -1.77 -28.23
N GLU A 159 3.09 -1.42 -27.04
CA GLU A 159 4.52 -1.38 -26.59
C GLU A 159 4.82 -0.14 -25.72
N ALA A 160 5.30 -0.30 -24.48
CA ALA A 160 5.64 0.85 -23.61
C ALA A 160 6.90 1.62 -24.06
N PRO A 161 6.97 2.95 -23.87
CA PRO A 161 5.91 3.86 -23.43
C PRO A 161 4.93 4.17 -24.58
N SER A 162 3.74 3.56 -24.54
CA SER A 162 2.61 3.84 -25.45
C SER A 162 1.40 4.26 -24.65
N ALA A 163 0.46 4.92 -25.33
CA ALA A 163 -0.90 5.09 -24.84
C ALA A 163 -1.47 3.71 -24.42
N ASN A 164 -1.85 3.56 -23.16
CA ASN A 164 -2.36 2.31 -22.61
C ASN A 164 -3.71 2.54 -21.95
N ARG A 165 -4.62 1.58 -22.16
CA ARG A 165 -5.99 1.63 -21.64
C ARG A 165 -6.36 0.35 -20.92
N HIS A 166 -6.81 0.49 -19.68
CA HIS A 166 -7.34 -0.60 -18.85
C HIS A 166 -8.81 -0.40 -18.56
N GLU A 167 -9.54 -1.51 -18.58
CA GLU A 167 -10.94 -1.56 -18.24
C GLU A 167 -11.18 -2.51 -17.08
N PHE A 168 -11.35 -1.96 -15.88
CA PHE A 168 -11.74 -2.70 -14.68
C PHE A 168 -13.26 -2.86 -14.66
N LYS A 169 -13.79 -3.61 -15.63
CA LYS A 169 -15.23 -3.72 -15.89
C LYS A 169 -15.78 -5.08 -15.48
N ARG A 170 -17.03 -5.08 -15.02
CA ARG A 170 -17.83 -6.28 -14.76
C ARG A 170 -19.05 -6.27 -15.66
N VAL A 171 -19.44 -7.46 -16.13
CA VAL A 171 -20.67 -7.69 -16.87
C VAL A 171 -21.69 -8.31 -15.93
N ASN A 172 -22.89 -7.75 -15.85
CA ASN A 172 -23.97 -8.34 -15.05
C ASN A 172 -24.77 -9.40 -15.84
N ASP A 173 -25.74 -10.04 -15.21
CA ASP A 173 -26.59 -11.06 -15.82
C ASP A 173 -27.41 -10.57 -17.03
N GLU A 174 -27.60 -9.25 -17.16
CA GLU A 174 -28.31 -8.60 -18.26
C GLU A 174 -27.37 -8.19 -19.41
N GLY A 175 -26.08 -8.50 -19.30
CA GLY A 175 -25.05 -8.13 -20.29
C GLY A 175 -24.56 -6.69 -20.19
N MET A 176 -25.02 -5.93 -19.20
CA MET A 176 -24.59 -4.56 -18.95
C MET A 176 -23.17 -4.55 -18.42
N THR A 177 -22.33 -3.70 -19.02
CA THR A 177 -20.92 -3.57 -18.63
C THR A 177 -20.71 -2.29 -17.83
N THR A 178 -20.28 -2.42 -16.57
CA THR A 178 -19.97 -1.28 -15.69
C THR A 178 -18.60 -1.41 -15.07
N GLY A 179 -17.90 -0.30 -14.90
CA GLY A 179 -16.65 -0.31 -14.14
C GLY A 179 -15.78 0.91 -14.39
N TRP A 180 -14.50 0.77 -14.09
CA TRP A 180 -13.53 1.85 -14.19
C TRP A 180 -12.71 1.75 -15.46
N VAL A 181 -12.32 2.90 -15.98
CA VAL A 181 -11.42 3.01 -17.12
C VAL A 181 -10.25 3.89 -16.74
N VAL A 182 -9.05 3.40 -17.06
CA VAL A 182 -7.79 4.12 -16.87
C VAL A 182 -7.09 4.20 -18.20
N GLU A 183 -6.80 5.41 -18.64
CA GLU A 183 -6.03 5.68 -19.85
C GLU A 183 -4.81 6.53 -19.48
N ILE A 184 -3.64 6.12 -19.91
CA ILE A 184 -2.41 6.90 -19.73
C ILE A 184 -1.67 7.04 -21.05
N ILE A 185 -1.36 8.29 -21.38
CA ILE A 185 -0.43 8.69 -22.44
C ILE A 185 0.72 9.41 -21.73
N PRO A 186 1.86 8.75 -21.52
CA PRO A 186 2.97 9.32 -20.76
C PRO A 186 3.40 10.70 -21.27
N GLY A 187 3.51 11.68 -20.37
CA GLY A 187 3.87 13.06 -20.70
C GLY A 187 2.79 13.90 -21.42
N GLU A 188 1.60 13.35 -21.65
CA GLU A 188 0.48 14.07 -22.27
C GLU A 188 -0.78 14.07 -21.40
N ARG A 189 -1.35 12.89 -21.10
CA ARG A 189 -2.66 12.80 -20.44
C ARG A 189 -2.78 11.57 -19.57
N TYR A 190 -3.47 11.73 -18.44
CA TYR A 190 -4.06 10.63 -17.68
C TYR A 190 -5.57 10.84 -17.60
N THR A 191 -6.34 9.82 -17.95
CA THR A 191 -7.81 9.84 -17.82
C THR A 191 -8.24 8.71 -16.91
N TYR A 192 -9.09 9.06 -15.95
CA TYR A 192 -9.71 8.12 -15.03
C TYR A 192 -11.21 8.34 -15.00
N GLY A 193 -11.98 7.29 -14.79
CA GLY A 193 -13.40 7.46 -14.56
C GLY A 193 -14.18 6.18 -14.55
N THR A 194 -15.49 6.32 -14.47
CA THR A 194 -16.42 5.19 -14.52
C THR A 194 -17.20 5.22 -15.82
N GLN A 195 -17.44 4.03 -16.39
CA GLN A 195 -18.28 3.85 -17.56
C GLN A 195 -19.42 2.86 -17.29
N ARG A 196 -20.51 3.08 -18.02
CA ARG A 196 -21.63 2.14 -18.18
C ARG A 196 -21.91 1.98 -19.67
N ASP A 197 -21.76 0.76 -20.18
CA ASP A 197 -21.93 0.41 -21.60
C ASP A 197 -21.11 1.30 -22.55
N GLY A 198 -19.85 1.57 -22.16
CA GLY A 198 -18.93 2.42 -22.94
C GLY A 198 -19.17 3.93 -22.79
N VAL A 199 -20.24 4.35 -22.12
CA VAL A 199 -20.57 5.76 -21.88
C VAL A 199 -20.00 6.19 -20.53
N TRP A 200 -19.31 7.33 -20.52
CA TRP A 200 -18.79 7.93 -19.28
C TRP A 200 -19.93 8.31 -18.34
N ARG A 201 -19.80 7.89 -17.09
CA ARG A 201 -20.63 8.33 -15.96
C ARG A 201 -19.90 9.38 -15.14
N HIS A 202 -18.61 9.14 -14.92
CA HIS A 202 -17.67 10.11 -14.38
C HIS A 202 -16.41 10.08 -15.24
N ARG A 203 -15.80 11.23 -15.49
CA ARG A 203 -14.52 11.32 -16.18
C ARG A 203 -13.69 12.45 -15.59
N PHE A 204 -12.42 12.15 -15.35
CA PHE A 204 -11.41 13.05 -14.82
C PHE A 204 -10.22 13.00 -15.78
N ASP A 205 -9.84 14.15 -16.31
CA ASP A 205 -8.69 14.26 -17.21
C ASP A 205 -7.61 15.11 -16.53
N PHE A 206 -6.38 14.61 -16.56
CA PHE A 206 -5.20 15.24 -15.97
C PHE A 206 -4.16 15.49 -17.06
N ASP A 207 -3.54 16.66 -17.01
CA ASP A 207 -2.50 17.09 -17.94
C ASP A 207 -1.13 16.62 -17.41
N LEU A 208 -0.51 15.66 -18.10
CA LEU A 208 0.80 15.13 -17.70
C LEU A 208 1.98 15.89 -18.32
N SER A 209 1.74 16.94 -19.10
CA SER A 209 2.79 17.68 -19.81
C SER A 209 3.54 18.67 -18.92
N GLU A 210 2.93 19.10 -17.81
CA GLU A 210 3.53 20.03 -16.85
C GLU A 210 3.22 19.60 -15.41
N ALA A 211 4.28 19.32 -14.63
CA ALA A 211 4.14 18.99 -13.23
C ALA A 211 3.79 20.24 -12.39
N VAL A 212 2.92 20.06 -11.40
CA VAL A 212 2.54 21.07 -10.42
C VAL A 212 3.12 20.74 -9.04
N PRO A 213 3.18 21.70 -8.10
CA PRO A 213 3.55 21.39 -6.72
C PRO A 213 2.61 20.34 -6.11
N SER A 214 3.18 19.37 -5.38
CA SER A 214 2.40 18.40 -4.63
C SER A 214 1.50 19.10 -3.59
N PRO A 215 0.23 18.69 -3.45
CA PRO A 215 -0.66 19.17 -2.38
C PRO A 215 -0.23 18.73 -0.97
N GLY A 216 0.71 17.78 -0.85
CA GLY A 216 1.18 17.23 0.42
C GLY A 216 0.83 15.76 0.59
N ASP A 217 0.82 15.27 1.84
CA ASP A 217 0.53 13.86 2.13
C ASP A 217 -0.98 13.58 2.10
N PRO A 218 -1.45 12.51 1.42
CA PRO A 218 -2.86 12.14 1.42
C PRO A 218 -3.25 11.58 2.80
N TRP A 219 -4.53 11.68 3.14
CA TRP A 219 -5.00 11.33 4.48
C TRP A 219 -4.75 9.86 4.80
N GLY A 220 -4.18 9.58 5.97
CA GLY A 220 -3.92 8.22 6.44
C GLY A 220 -2.59 7.62 5.99
N HIS A 221 -1.85 8.28 5.10
CA HIS A 221 -0.58 7.79 4.56
C HIS A 221 0.60 8.63 5.06
N PRO A 222 1.71 8.00 5.48
CA PRO A 222 2.90 8.75 5.89
C PRO A 222 3.58 9.42 4.68
N PRO A 223 4.52 10.35 4.92
CA PRO A 223 5.43 10.82 3.87
C PRO A 223 6.11 9.66 3.14
N VAL A 224 6.37 9.81 1.84
CA VAL A 224 7.04 8.76 1.05
C VAL A 224 8.38 8.39 1.67
N GLY A 225 8.63 7.08 1.79
CA GLY A 225 9.86 6.53 2.36
C GLY A 225 9.94 6.63 3.89
N GLN A 226 8.85 6.99 4.56
CA GLN A 226 8.75 6.98 6.01
C GLN A 226 7.68 5.98 6.46
N THR A 227 7.97 5.28 7.54
CA THR A 227 6.98 4.46 8.23
C THR A 227 6.09 5.36 9.09
N ALA A 228 4.79 5.05 9.11
CA ALA A 228 3.85 5.81 9.93
C ALA A 228 4.13 5.63 11.43
N GLU A 229 4.22 6.75 12.13
CA GLU A 229 4.29 6.80 13.59
C GLU A 229 2.92 6.46 14.19
N ILE A 230 2.88 5.47 15.08
CA ILE A 230 1.67 4.99 15.75
C ILE A 230 1.87 4.98 17.27
N ALA A 231 0.80 4.78 18.04
CA ALA A 231 0.90 4.75 19.49
C ALA A 231 1.88 3.64 19.97
N PRO A 232 2.67 3.85 21.05
CA PRO A 232 3.64 2.86 21.52
C PRO A 232 3.04 1.47 21.79
N ALA A 233 1.79 1.40 22.25
CA ALA A 233 1.07 0.14 22.44
C ALA A 233 0.79 -0.59 21.11
N GLN A 234 0.44 0.15 20.07
CA GLN A 234 0.21 -0.40 18.72
C GLN A 234 1.53 -0.83 18.07
N ALA A 235 2.59 -0.04 18.24
CA ALA A 235 3.94 -0.41 17.79
C ALA A 235 4.38 -1.73 18.44
N ALA A 236 4.29 -1.83 19.77
CA ALA A 236 4.62 -3.06 20.49
C ALA A 236 3.75 -4.26 20.08
N PHE A 237 2.47 -4.03 19.75
CA PHE A 237 1.59 -5.07 19.20
C PHE A 237 2.07 -5.59 17.85
N LEU A 238 2.40 -4.70 16.91
CA LEU A 238 2.95 -5.11 15.61
C LEU A 238 4.31 -5.80 15.76
N ASP A 239 5.16 -5.31 16.65
CA ASP A 239 6.46 -5.93 16.95
C ASP A 239 6.29 -7.35 17.51
N ASN A 240 5.27 -7.58 18.35
CA ASN A 240 4.94 -8.91 18.85
C ASN A 240 4.49 -9.87 17.75
N LEU A 241 3.75 -9.40 16.74
CA LEU A 241 3.42 -10.17 15.54
C LEU A 241 4.69 -10.44 14.71
N ALA A 242 5.50 -9.41 14.47
CA ALA A 242 6.71 -9.49 13.65
C ALA A 242 7.79 -10.42 14.25
N GLN A 243 7.83 -10.59 15.58
CA GLN A 243 8.73 -11.56 16.23
C GLN A 243 8.53 -13.00 15.76
N GLN A 244 7.37 -13.33 15.20
CA GLN A 244 7.05 -14.67 14.71
C GLN A 244 7.41 -14.85 13.22
N CYS A 245 8.06 -13.88 12.59
CA CYS A 245 8.22 -13.86 11.13
C CYS A 245 8.90 -15.12 10.58
N GLY A 246 8.35 -15.64 9.48
CA GLY A 246 8.76 -16.87 8.82
C GLY A 246 8.26 -18.15 9.48
N GLN A 247 7.61 -18.08 10.65
CA GLN A 247 7.10 -19.25 11.37
C GLN A 247 5.62 -19.48 11.07
N ALA A 248 5.22 -20.75 11.12
CA ALA A 248 3.84 -21.18 11.03
C ALA A 248 3.44 -21.96 12.29
N PHE A 249 2.16 -21.89 12.65
CA PHE A 249 1.66 -22.48 13.89
C PHE A 249 0.29 -23.12 13.66
N ALA A 250 0.11 -24.31 14.24
CA ALA A 250 -1.17 -24.99 14.26
C ALA A 250 -2.14 -24.27 15.19
N GLY A 251 -3.42 -24.29 14.83
CA GLY A 251 -4.49 -23.71 15.61
C GLY A 251 -5.76 -24.54 15.58
N ARG A 252 -6.78 -24.01 16.25
CA ARG A 252 -8.12 -24.61 16.29
C ARG A 252 -9.18 -23.55 16.51
N LEU A 253 -10.41 -23.85 16.10
CA LEU A 253 -11.56 -23.03 16.47
C LEU A 253 -11.93 -23.27 17.94
N THR A 254 -12.11 -22.17 18.66
CA THR A 254 -12.59 -22.17 20.06
C THR A 254 -13.98 -21.55 20.19
N VAL A 255 -14.40 -20.77 19.19
CA VAL A 255 -15.79 -20.32 19.01
C VAL A 255 -16.13 -20.48 17.52
N VAL A 256 -17.09 -21.35 17.24
CA VAL A 256 -17.64 -21.56 15.89
C VAL A 256 -18.92 -20.76 15.75
N PRO A 257 -19.11 -19.97 14.67
CA PRO A 257 -20.34 -19.24 14.45
C PRO A 257 -21.54 -20.18 14.33
N GLU A 258 -22.66 -19.85 14.96
CA GLU A 258 -23.89 -20.62 14.83
C GLU A 258 -24.32 -20.71 13.35
N GLY A 259 -24.56 -21.92 12.86
CA GLY A 259 -24.99 -22.16 11.48
C GLY A 259 -23.92 -21.89 10.42
N SER A 260 -22.65 -21.81 10.81
CA SER A 260 -21.53 -21.67 9.88
C SER A 260 -21.52 -22.79 8.84
N ALA A 261 -21.62 -22.43 7.56
CA ALA A 261 -21.43 -23.36 6.44
C ALA A 261 -19.95 -23.47 6.01
N THR A 262 -19.12 -22.51 6.44
CA THR A 262 -17.71 -22.39 6.05
C THR A 262 -16.79 -23.11 7.02
N PHE A 263 -17.17 -23.17 8.30
CA PHE A 263 -16.41 -23.83 9.34
C PHE A 263 -17.30 -24.75 10.17
N THR A 264 -16.97 -26.04 10.21
CA THR A 264 -17.57 -27.12 10.99
C THR A 264 -16.90 -27.29 12.36
N GLY A 265 -15.71 -26.75 12.58
CA GLY A 265 -15.03 -26.74 13.88
C GLY A 265 -13.94 -27.80 14.06
N ASP A 266 -13.74 -28.66 13.07
CA ASP A 266 -12.77 -29.76 13.04
C ASP A 266 -11.66 -29.58 11.99
N GLU A 267 -11.55 -28.39 11.40
CA GLU A 267 -10.52 -28.05 10.42
C GLU A 267 -9.12 -28.00 11.03
N ASP A 268 -8.13 -28.45 10.25
CA ASP A 268 -6.72 -28.20 10.53
C ASP A 268 -6.40 -26.74 10.18
N LEU A 269 -6.24 -25.91 11.22
CA LEU A 269 -5.95 -24.49 11.05
C LEU A 269 -4.45 -24.20 11.13
N ILE A 270 -3.95 -23.38 10.22
CA ILE A 270 -2.57 -22.90 10.25
C ILE A 270 -2.54 -21.39 10.04
N VAL A 271 -1.82 -20.67 10.90
CA VAL A 271 -1.40 -19.29 10.63
C VAL A 271 0.08 -19.29 10.27
N HIS A 272 0.45 -18.53 9.24
CA HIS A 272 1.84 -18.31 8.85
C HIS A 272 2.15 -16.81 8.96
N PHE A 273 3.21 -16.43 9.65
CA PHE A 273 3.68 -15.04 9.71
C PHE A 273 4.65 -14.78 8.56
N ARG A 274 4.14 -14.70 7.32
CA ARG A 274 4.94 -14.82 6.09
C ARG A 274 5.78 -13.58 5.77
N GLU A 275 5.17 -12.40 5.78
CA GLU A 275 5.84 -11.14 5.43
C GLU A 275 5.67 -10.15 6.57
N CYS A 276 6.78 -9.60 7.08
CA CYS A 276 6.77 -8.69 8.23
C CYS A 276 7.66 -7.48 7.93
N GLY A 277 7.21 -6.64 7.01
CA GLY A 277 7.85 -5.35 6.74
C GLY A 277 7.48 -4.31 7.80
N ASP A 278 8.24 -3.21 7.84
CA ASP A 278 8.02 -2.12 8.80
C ASP A 278 6.61 -1.51 8.66
N ASP A 279 6.14 -1.34 7.43
CA ASP A 279 4.84 -0.72 7.13
C ASP A 279 3.67 -1.71 7.10
N ARG A 280 3.94 -2.98 6.76
CA ARG A 280 2.90 -3.97 6.49
C ARG A 280 3.33 -5.38 6.89
N LEU A 281 2.46 -6.07 7.63
CA LEU A 281 2.56 -7.49 7.89
C LEU A 281 1.48 -8.26 7.11
N LYS A 282 1.82 -9.43 6.57
CA LYS A 282 0.88 -10.35 5.93
C LYS A 282 0.95 -11.72 6.59
N LEU A 283 -0.18 -12.15 7.13
CA LEU A 283 -0.35 -13.41 7.83
C LEU A 283 -1.34 -14.30 7.06
N PRO A 284 -0.85 -15.23 6.22
CA PRO A 284 -1.71 -16.24 5.61
C PRO A 284 -2.40 -17.11 6.66
N PHE A 285 -3.67 -17.40 6.40
CA PHE A 285 -4.51 -18.28 7.21
C PHE A 285 -5.03 -19.41 6.34
N HIS A 286 -4.74 -20.64 6.75
CA HIS A 286 -5.09 -21.86 6.05
C HIS A 286 -6.07 -22.67 6.90
N ALA A 287 -7.07 -23.23 6.24
CA ALA A 287 -8.03 -24.16 6.83
C ALA A 287 -8.12 -25.37 5.91
N ASP A 288 -7.59 -26.51 6.36
CA ASP A 288 -7.38 -27.69 5.51
C ASP A 288 -6.65 -27.33 4.19
N ASP A 289 -7.26 -27.66 3.06
CA ASP A 289 -6.77 -27.37 1.70
C ASP A 289 -7.16 -25.97 1.18
N ASP A 290 -7.81 -25.13 2.00
CA ASP A 290 -8.17 -23.76 1.64
C ASP A 290 -7.07 -22.77 2.06
N HIS A 291 -6.43 -22.15 1.05
CA HIS A 291 -5.34 -21.17 1.24
C HIS A 291 -5.72 -19.79 0.69
N SER A 292 -7.03 -19.47 0.71
CA SER A 292 -7.57 -18.24 0.15
C SER A 292 -7.28 -16.99 0.96
N ARG A 293 -6.95 -17.10 2.25
CA ARG A 293 -7.04 -15.96 3.19
C ARG A 293 -5.68 -15.47 3.62
N THR A 294 -5.49 -14.16 3.58
CA THR A 294 -4.35 -13.47 4.19
C THR A 294 -4.84 -12.26 4.98
N TRP A 295 -4.45 -12.18 6.25
CA TRP A 295 -4.66 -10.98 7.07
C TRP A 295 -3.52 -10.00 6.84
N ILE A 296 -3.85 -8.76 6.53
CA ILE A 296 -2.88 -7.71 6.22
C ILE A 296 -3.04 -6.62 7.27
N PHE A 297 -1.98 -6.37 8.03
CA PHE A 297 -1.90 -5.27 9.01
C PHE A 297 -1.02 -4.18 8.43
N THR A 298 -1.56 -2.98 8.23
CA THR A 298 -0.82 -1.84 7.67
C THR A 298 -0.74 -0.72 8.70
N ARG A 299 0.46 -0.17 8.90
CA ARG A 299 0.66 1.07 9.67
C ARG A 299 0.13 2.26 8.89
N THR A 300 -0.61 3.13 9.57
CA THR A 300 -1.19 4.34 9.00
C THR A 300 -0.90 5.52 9.93
N THR A 301 -1.11 6.75 9.46
CA THR A 301 -0.98 7.93 10.35
C THR A 301 -2.07 7.99 11.43
N ALA A 302 -3.05 7.09 11.39
CA ALA A 302 -4.17 7.01 12.33
C ALA A 302 -4.14 5.76 13.22
N GLY A 303 -3.12 4.90 13.11
CA GLY A 303 -3.01 3.63 13.83
C GLY A 303 -2.79 2.43 12.90
N ILE A 304 -3.57 1.36 13.09
CA ILE A 304 -3.42 0.11 12.31
C ILE A 304 -4.69 -0.14 11.50
N ASP A 305 -4.53 -0.40 10.20
CA ASP A 305 -5.60 -0.88 9.33
C ASP A 305 -5.46 -2.40 9.10
N LEU A 306 -6.54 -3.14 9.36
CA LEU A 306 -6.63 -4.58 9.08
C LEU A 306 -7.44 -4.80 7.80
N ARG A 307 -6.86 -5.51 6.84
CA ARG A 307 -7.53 -5.95 5.60
C ARG A 307 -7.44 -7.47 5.42
N HIS A 308 -8.45 -8.02 4.76
CA HIS A 308 -8.52 -9.44 4.42
C HIS A 308 -8.36 -9.59 2.93
N ASP A 309 -7.22 -10.10 2.48
CA ASP A 309 -7.06 -10.47 1.07
C ASP A 309 -7.59 -11.90 0.88
N HIS A 310 -8.65 -12.02 0.09
CA HIS A 310 -9.25 -13.30 -0.28
C HIS A 310 -8.98 -13.60 -1.74
N ARG A 311 -8.62 -14.85 -1.99
CA ARG A 311 -8.17 -15.34 -3.28
C ARG A 311 -8.96 -16.57 -3.69
N LEU A 312 -9.24 -16.67 -4.98
CA LEU A 312 -9.71 -17.90 -5.59
C LEU A 312 -8.52 -18.87 -5.76
N GLU A 313 -8.80 -20.16 -5.97
CA GLU A 313 -7.75 -21.19 -6.13
C GLU A 313 -6.77 -20.89 -7.28
N ASN A 314 -7.24 -20.19 -8.32
CA ASN A 314 -6.41 -19.73 -9.42
C ASN A 314 -5.52 -18.50 -9.08
N GLY A 315 -5.58 -17.99 -7.85
CA GLY A 315 -4.82 -16.84 -7.36
C GLY A 315 -5.45 -15.47 -7.65
N HIS A 316 -6.58 -15.40 -8.35
CA HIS A 316 -7.27 -14.14 -8.59
C HIS A 316 -7.90 -13.61 -7.28
N PRO A 317 -7.97 -12.29 -7.08
CA PRO A 317 -8.78 -11.70 -6.02
C PRO A 317 -10.23 -12.19 -6.09
N ASP A 318 -10.78 -12.63 -4.96
CA ASP A 318 -12.18 -13.02 -4.85
C ASP A 318 -13.07 -11.77 -5.09
N PRO A 319 -13.87 -11.73 -6.17
CA PRO A 319 -14.67 -10.55 -6.50
C PRO A 319 -15.78 -10.25 -5.51
N ALA A 320 -16.14 -11.19 -4.63
CA ALA A 320 -17.19 -11.07 -3.63
C ALA A 320 -16.66 -10.73 -2.23
N SER A 321 -15.42 -11.13 -1.90
CA SER A 321 -14.98 -11.16 -0.50
C SER A 321 -13.51 -10.76 -0.26
N THR A 322 -12.91 -9.87 -1.05
CA THR A 322 -11.54 -9.39 -0.81
C THR A 322 -11.47 -7.93 -0.31
N TRP A 323 -10.38 -7.58 0.36
CA TRP A 323 -9.99 -6.28 0.92
C TRP A 323 -10.94 -5.66 1.97
N TYR A 324 -11.87 -6.43 2.51
CA TYR A 324 -12.71 -5.96 3.61
C TYR A 324 -11.92 -5.87 4.92
N GLY A 325 -12.37 -5.02 5.83
CA GLY A 325 -11.62 -4.77 7.06
C GLY A 325 -12.10 -3.55 7.81
N ALA A 326 -11.29 -3.12 8.78
CA ALA A 326 -11.53 -1.90 9.55
C ALA A 326 -10.22 -1.38 10.14
N HIS A 327 -10.26 -0.11 10.53
CA HIS A 327 -9.20 0.56 11.23
C HIS A 327 -9.34 0.38 12.75
N THR A 328 -8.23 0.44 13.49
CA THR A 328 -8.28 0.60 14.95
C THR A 328 -9.03 1.87 15.34
N GLN A 329 -9.92 1.79 16.33
CA GLN A 329 -10.61 2.98 16.89
C GLN A 329 -9.92 3.54 18.13
N ASP A 330 -9.19 2.68 18.85
CA ASP A 330 -8.45 3.01 20.07
C ASP A 330 -7.01 2.52 19.99
N VAL A 331 -6.17 2.97 20.92
CA VAL A 331 -4.75 2.58 21.02
C VAL A 331 -4.54 1.10 21.37
N GLY A 332 -5.56 0.43 21.91
CA GLY A 332 -5.49 -0.98 22.35
C GLY A 332 -4.41 -1.21 23.43
N THR A 333 -3.77 -2.37 23.38
CA THR A 333 -2.63 -2.74 24.23
C THR A 333 -1.50 -3.34 23.39
N PRO A 334 -0.30 -3.53 23.96
CA PRO A 334 0.78 -4.29 23.32
C PRO A 334 0.40 -5.72 22.89
N ASN A 335 -0.69 -6.27 23.42
CA ASN A 335 -1.07 -7.66 23.20
C ASN A 335 -2.49 -7.80 22.60
N ARG A 336 -3.20 -6.70 22.34
CA ARG A 336 -4.56 -6.74 21.81
C ARG A 336 -4.91 -5.48 21.02
N GLN A 337 -5.48 -5.69 19.84
CA GLN A 337 -6.09 -4.65 19.03
C GLN A 337 -7.50 -5.07 18.61
N GLU A 338 -8.37 -4.07 18.45
CA GLU A 338 -9.71 -4.24 17.90
C GLU A 338 -9.90 -3.35 16.69
N PHE A 339 -10.53 -3.91 15.67
CA PHE A 339 -10.82 -3.28 14.39
C PHE A 339 -12.33 -3.28 14.24
N LEU A 340 -12.97 -2.23 14.71
CA LEU A 340 -14.42 -2.14 14.80
C LEU A 340 -14.97 -1.44 13.55
N ARG A 341 -16.02 -2.01 12.95
CA ARG A 341 -16.75 -1.35 11.87
C ARG A 341 -17.42 -0.09 12.41
N GLU A 342 -17.41 0.98 11.61
CA GLU A 342 -18.12 2.22 11.98
C GLU A 342 -19.63 2.02 11.91
N GLU A 343 -20.11 1.21 10.96
CA GLU A 343 -21.52 0.89 10.79
C GLU A 343 -21.95 -0.26 11.70
N LEU A 344 -23.10 -0.08 12.36
CA LEU A 344 -23.76 -1.13 13.12
C LEU A 344 -24.37 -2.16 12.19
N ARG A 345 -24.22 -3.44 12.53
CA ARG A 345 -24.89 -4.54 11.83
C ARG A 345 -25.99 -5.08 12.74
N ASP A 346 -27.24 -5.00 12.30
CA ASP A 346 -28.40 -5.40 13.11
C ASP A 346 -28.48 -4.67 14.46
N GLY A 347 -28.01 -3.41 14.49
CA GLY A 347 -28.00 -2.57 15.70
C GLY A 347 -26.87 -2.86 16.69
N VAL A 348 -25.93 -3.75 16.35
CA VAL A 348 -24.79 -4.11 17.22
C VAL A 348 -23.44 -3.74 16.60
N VAL A 349 -22.46 -3.46 17.46
CA VAL A 349 -21.09 -3.17 17.02
C VAL A 349 -20.45 -4.49 16.61
N THR A 350 -19.83 -4.51 15.43
CA THR A 350 -19.14 -5.71 14.94
C THR A 350 -17.74 -5.37 14.48
N GLY A 351 -16.84 -6.35 14.49
CA GLY A 351 -15.49 -6.13 14.05
C GLY A 351 -14.62 -7.36 14.23
N TRP A 352 -13.32 -7.11 14.34
CA TRP A 352 -12.31 -8.12 14.57
C TRP A 352 -11.54 -7.80 15.84
N ARG A 353 -11.09 -8.84 16.52
CA ARG A 353 -10.15 -8.73 17.63
C ARG A 353 -8.97 -9.64 17.33
N VAL A 354 -7.78 -9.11 17.57
CA VAL A 354 -6.53 -9.84 17.47
C VAL A 354 -5.82 -9.73 18.79
N GLU A 355 -5.40 -10.86 19.35
CA GLU A 355 -4.59 -10.93 20.57
C GLU A 355 -3.31 -11.69 20.27
N ILE A 356 -2.20 -11.26 20.87
CA ILE A 356 -0.93 -11.99 20.80
C ILE A 356 -0.23 -12.02 22.15
N LEU A 357 0.14 -13.21 22.57
CA LEU A 357 1.00 -13.52 23.70
C LEU A 357 2.24 -14.23 23.14
N PRO A 358 3.36 -13.52 22.90
CA PRO A 358 4.53 -14.08 22.24
C PRO A 358 5.02 -15.39 22.90
N GLY A 359 5.26 -16.42 22.08
CA GLY A 359 5.67 -17.75 22.53
C GLY A 359 4.60 -18.58 23.25
N GLU A 360 3.37 -18.07 23.36
CA GLU A 360 2.24 -18.78 23.97
C GLU A 360 1.06 -18.91 23.00
N ARG A 361 0.48 -17.81 22.52
CA ARG A 361 -0.75 -17.85 21.73
C ARG A 361 -0.92 -16.66 20.80
N TYR A 362 -1.40 -16.92 19.59
CA TYR A 362 -2.02 -15.94 18.72
C TYR A 362 -3.52 -16.23 18.63
N THR A 363 -4.35 -15.21 18.81
CA THR A 363 -5.81 -15.32 18.68
C THR A 363 -6.30 -14.34 17.64
N TYR A 364 -7.11 -14.84 16.72
CA TYR A 364 -7.85 -14.03 15.77
C TYR A 364 -9.32 -14.39 15.82
N GLY A 365 -10.20 -13.40 15.70
CA GLY A 365 -11.62 -13.68 15.62
C GLY A 365 -12.50 -12.48 15.27
N THR A 366 -13.76 -12.75 14.95
CA THR A 366 -14.78 -11.70 14.83
C THR A 366 -15.47 -11.49 16.17
N ILE A 367 -15.84 -10.25 16.44
CA ILE A 367 -16.55 -9.85 17.66
C ILE A 367 -17.89 -9.18 17.34
N ARG A 368 -18.87 -9.39 18.22
CA ARG A 368 -20.16 -8.70 18.25
C ARG A 368 -20.37 -8.17 19.67
N ASP A 369 -20.55 -6.86 19.84
CA ASP A 369 -20.64 -6.17 21.14
C ASP A 369 -19.54 -6.57 22.14
N GLY A 370 -18.32 -6.75 21.64
CA GLY A 370 -17.15 -7.10 22.44
C GLY A 370 -17.04 -8.58 22.80
N GLU A 371 -18.01 -9.42 22.45
CA GLU A 371 -17.95 -10.87 22.62
C GLU A 371 -17.49 -11.57 21.33
N TRP A 372 -16.80 -12.70 21.49
CA TRP A 372 -16.37 -13.52 20.35
C TRP A 372 -17.57 -14.14 19.64
N SER A 373 -17.63 -13.97 18.32
CA SER A 373 -18.63 -14.62 17.44
C SER A 373 -17.99 -15.66 16.51
N PHE A 374 -16.68 -15.55 16.32
CA PHE A 374 -15.77 -16.52 15.70
C PHE A 374 -14.44 -16.37 16.44
N ARG A 375 -13.73 -17.45 16.75
CA ARG A 375 -12.41 -17.38 17.37
C ARG A 375 -11.54 -18.58 17.00
N ALA A 376 -10.36 -18.28 16.47
CA ALA A 376 -9.28 -19.22 16.24
C ALA A 376 -8.11 -18.91 17.19
N ASP A 377 -7.61 -19.93 17.88
CA ASP A 377 -6.41 -19.85 18.74
C ASP A 377 -5.31 -20.71 18.12
N PHE A 378 -4.11 -20.15 18.00
CA PHE A 378 -2.91 -20.80 17.46
C PHE A 378 -1.83 -20.90 18.53
N ASP A 379 -1.20 -22.07 18.66
CA ASP A 379 -0.18 -22.35 19.66
C ASP A 379 1.18 -21.82 19.19
N LEU A 380 1.67 -20.74 19.79
CA LEU A 380 2.96 -20.15 19.41
C LEU A 380 4.16 -20.84 20.08
N SER A 381 3.94 -21.85 20.93
CA SER A 381 5.01 -22.56 21.62
C SER A 381 5.62 -23.70 20.80
N ASP A 382 4.92 -24.16 19.75
CA ASP A 382 5.33 -25.28 18.90
C ASP A 382 5.22 -24.90 17.40
N PRO A 383 6.26 -24.29 16.82
CA PRO A 383 6.30 -23.97 15.38
C PRO A 383 6.22 -25.25 14.54
N ILE A 384 5.44 -25.19 13.47
CA ILE A 384 5.29 -26.30 12.50
C ILE A 384 6.01 -26.00 11.18
N GLU A 385 6.04 -26.99 10.29
CA GLU A 385 6.52 -26.78 8.91
C GLU A 385 5.68 -25.72 8.21
N THR A 386 6.33 -24.84 7.45
CA THR A 386 5.64 -23.77 6.74
C THR A 386 4.70 -24.36 5.69
N PRO A 387 3.44 -23.90 5.63
CA PRO A 387 2.48 -24.39 4.65
C PRO A 387 2.86 -23.92 3.24
N ARG A 388 2.19 -24.46 2.22
CA ARG A 388 2.27 -23.89 0.87
C ARG A 388 1.88 -22.42 0.88
N ALA A 389 2.43 -21.67 -0.07
CA ALA A 389 2.06 -20.28 -0.25
C ALA A 389 0.52 -20.12 -0.37
N PRO A 390 -0.11 -19.11 0.26
CA PRO A 390 -1.48 -18.73 -0.05
C PRO A 390 -1.66 -18.49 -1.55
N TRP A 391 -2.88 -18.71 -2.03
CA TRP A 391 -3.19 -18.50 -3.44
C TRP A 391 -2.90 -17.05 -3.84
N GLY A 392 -2.26 -16.84 -5.00
CA GLY A 392 -2.01 -15.50 -5.54
C GLY A 392 -0.76 -14.75 -5.03
N HIS A 393 0.08 -15.35 -4.17
CA HIS A 393 1.28 -14.71 -3.59
C HIS A 393 2.57 -15.53 -3.66
#